data_AF-A0A534MS00-F1
#
_entry.id   AF-A0A534MS00-F1
#
_cell.length_a   1.000
_cell.length_b   1.000
_cell.length_c   1.000
_cell.angle_alpha   90.00
_cell.angle_beta   90.00
_cell.angle_gamma   90.00
#
_symmetry.space_group_name_H-M   'P 1'
#
loop_
_entity.id
_entity.type
_entity.pdbx_description
1 polymer ?
#
loop_
_entity_poly.entity_id
_entity_poly.type
_entity_poly.pdbx_seq_one_letter_code
_entity_poly.pdbx_strand_id
1 'polypeptide(L)'
;SLDTDLAARAGLGPVFDRVRVRAAAAHEPEERDVVDARVVIGGREFEVAVAITDRKDMRYHMIVGMDILRDSGFLVDPSKGNGRENDGKRAHPNP
;
A
#
# COMPACT_ATOMS: atom_id res chain seq x y z
N SER A 1 -3.55 1.74 3.72
CA SER A 1 -4.01 3.11 3.38
C SER A 1 -3.74 3.41 1.93
N LEU A 2 -4.64 4.15 1.28
CA LEU A 2 -4.57 4.44 -0.15
C LEU A 2 -4.75 5.93 -0.41
N ASP A 3 -4.03 6.42 -1.40
CA ASP A 3 -4.12 7.79 -1.88
C ASP A 3 -5.48 8.11 -2.50
N THR A 4 -5.97 9.33 -2.26
CA THR A 4 -7.28 9.80 -2.74
C THR A 4 -7.41 9.77 -4.26
N ASP A 5 -6.41 10.23 -5.01
CA ASP A 5 -6.48 10.28 -6.47
C ASP A 5 -6.39 8.88 -7.07
N LEU A 6 -5.58 8.01 -6.46
CA LEU A 6 -5.51 6.61 -6.85
C LEU A 6 -6.83 5.87 -6.59
N ALA A 7 -7.49 6.12 -5.46
CA ALA A 7 -8.79 5.56 -5.14
C ALA A 7 -9.87 6.00 -6.13
N ALA A 8 -9.92 7.29 -6.46
CA ALA A 8 -10.86 7.85 -7.43
C ALA A 8 -10.67 7.24 -8.83
N ARG A 9 -9.42 7.14 -9.30
CA ARG A 9 -9.09 6.50 -10.58
C ARG A 9 -9.44 5.02 -10.64
N ALA A 10 -9.35 4.33 -9.50
CA ALA A 10 -9.73 2.93 -9.38
C ALA A 10 -11.25 2.74 -9.22
N GLY A 11 -12.03 3.82 -9.07
CA GLY A 11 -13.48 3.76 -8.89
C GLY A 11 -13.88 3.16 -7.54
N LEU A 12 -13.06 3.34 -6.51
CA LEU A 12 -13.36 2.78 -5.18
C LEU A 12 -14.47 3.55 -4.48
N GLY A 13 -15.40 2.80 -3.91
CA GLY A 13 -16.58 3.30 -3.21
C GLY A 13 -17.72 2.26 -3.25
N PRO A 14 -18.81 2.51 -2.51
CA PRO A 14 -19.04 3.65 -1.63
C PRO A 14 -18.17 3.60 -0.36
N VAL A 15 -18.08 4.74 0.34
CA VAL A 15 -17.54 4.78 1.71
C VAL A 15 -18.51 4.05 2.62
N PHE A 16 -18.01 3.07 3.38
CA PHE A 16 -18.83 2.28 4.30
C PHE A 16 -18.53 2.56 5.78
N ASP A 17 -17.37 3.15 6.08
CA ASP A 17 -16.97 3.50 7.46
C ASP A 17 -16.01 4.70 7.49
N ARG A 18 -15.76 5.24 8.68
CA ARG A 18 -14.78 6.30 8.95
C ARG A 18 -13.95 5.97 10.18
N VAL A 19 -12.63 6.09 10.06
CA VAL A 19 -11.70 5.84 11.16
C VAL A 19 -10.95 7.10 11.56
N ARG A 20 -10.73 7.28 12.86
CA ARG A 20 -9.81 8.30 13.38
C ARG A 20 -8.42 7.72 13.53
N VAL A 21 -7.47 8.28 12.79
CA VAL A 21 -6.08 7.84 12.80
C VAL A 21 -5.19 9.01 13.21
N ARG A 22 -4.40 8.83 14.26
CA ARG A 22 -3.33 9.77 14.61
C ARG A 22 -2.05 9.34 13.89
N ALA A 23 -1.73 10.00 12.79
CA ALA A 23 -0.43 9.79 12.13
C ALA A 23 0.70 10.28 13.04
N ALA A 24 1.85 9.60 13.02
CA ALA A 24 2.99 9.92 13.90
C ALA A 24 3.50 11.37 13.75
N ALA A 25 3.32 11.97 12.59
CA ALA A 25 3.74 13.34 12.30
C ALA A 25 2.62 14.40 12.46
N ALA A 26 1.38 13.99 12.77
CA ALA A 26 0.24 14.89 12.82
C ALA A 26 -0.01 15.41 14.25
N HIS A 27 -0.21 16.72 14.38
CA HIS A 27 -0.62 17.36 15.63
C HIS A 27 -2.01 16.88 16.09
N GLU A 28 -2.90 16.67 15.13
CA GLU A 28 -4.29 16.27 15.39
C GLU A 28 -4.60 14.92 14.74
N PRO A 29 -5.56 14.14 15.29
CA PRO A 29 -6.08 12.95 14.64
C PRO A 29 -6.77 13.33 13.32
N GLU A 30 -6.50 12.57 12.27
CA GLU A 30 -7.14 12.70 10.96
C GLU A 30 -8.31 11.71 10.88
N GLU A 31 -9.45 12.16 10.37
CA GLU A 31 -10.54 11.27 9.97
C GLU A 31 -10.33 10.80 8.54
N ARG A 32 -10.48 9.49 8.33
CA ARG A 32 -10.27 8.86 7.03
C ARG A 32 -11.48 8.02 6.66
N ASP A 33 -11.99 8.26 5.47
CA ASP A 33 -13.01 7.41 4.86
C ASP A 33 -12.45 6.02 4.58
N VAL A 34 -13.28 4.99 4.76
CA VAL A 34 -12.93 3.59 4.53
C VAL A 34 -13.81 3.03 3.42
N VAL A 35 -13.16 2.39 2.45
CA VAL A 35 -13.79 1.73 1.30
C VAL A 35 -13.30 0.28 1.19
N ASP A 36 -14.11 -0.58 0.60
CA ASP A 36 -13.67 -1.94 0.26
C ASP A 36 -12.83 -1.89 -1.01
N ALA A 37 -11.72 -2.62 -1.00
CA ALA A 37 -10.82 -2.71 -2.14
C ALA A 37 -10.38 -4.15 -2.37
N ARG A 38 -10.23 -4.48 -3.66
CA ARG A 38 -9.70 -5.76 -4.12
C ARG A 38 -8.31 -5.54 -4.67
N VAL A 39 -7.32 -6.10 -4.00
CA VAL A 39 -5.90 -5.87 -4.29
C VAL A 39 -5.27 -7.17 -4.78
N VAL A 40 -4.57 -7.11 -5.91
CA VAL A 40 -3.81 -8.25 -6.45
C VAL A 40 -2.32 -8.00 -6.27
N ILE A 41 -1.64 -8.85 -5.50
CA ILE A 41 -0.19 -8.77 -5.24
C ILE A 41 0.42 -10.13 -5.55
N GLY A 42 1.39 -10.20 -6.48
CA GLY A 42 2.05 -11.45 -6.83
C GLY A 42 1.10 -12.56 -7.31
N GLY A 43 0.01 -12.19 -7.99
CA GLY A 43 -1.03 -13.12 -8.45
C GLY A 43 -2.02 -13.59 -7.37
N ARG A 44 -1.91 -13.06 -6.14
CA ARG A 44 -2.84 -13.36 -5.03
C ARG A 44 -3.78 -12.20 -4.80
N GLU A 45 -5.04 -12.54 -4.58
CA GLU A 45 -6.12 -11.58 -4.37
C GLU A 45 -6.43 -11.40 -2.88
N PHE A 46 -6.66 -10.16 -2.47
CA PHE A 46 -7.00 -9.76 -1.12
C PHE A 46 -8.18 -8.79 -1.15
N GLU A 47 -9.25 -9.13 -0.45
CA GLU A 47 -10.36 -8.21 -0.16
C GLU A 47 -10.09 -7.55 1.18
N VAL A 48 -9.97 -6.22 1.19
CA VAL A 48 -9.55 -5.46 2.37
C VAL A 48 -10.30 -4.15 2.50
N ALA A 49 -10.55 -3.76 3.75
CA ALA A 49 -10.98 -2.43 4.12
C ALA A 49 -9.79 -1.46 4.06
N VAL A 50 -9.91 -0.38 3.29
CA VAL A 50 -8.81 0.55 3.06
C VAL A 50 -9.20 1.97 3.45
N ALA A 51 -8.44 2.56 4.37
CA ALA A 51 -8.54 3.97 4.70
C ALA A 51 -7.92 4.86 3.61
N ILE A 52 -8.69 5.84 3.13
CA ILE A 52 -8.31 6.85 2.14
C ILE A 52 -7.68 8.06 2.83
N THR A 53 -6.60 8.60 2.28
CA THR A 53 -5.88 9.76 2.83
C THR A 53 -5.05 10.44 1.73
N ASP A 54 -4.85 11.75 1.81
CA ASP A 54 -4.03 12.49 0.83
C ASP A 54 -2.55 12.10 0.99
N ARG A 55 -1.96 11.51 -0.06
CA ARG A 55 -0.57 11.08 -0.10
C ARG A 55 0.09 11.49 -1.41
N LYS A 56 -0.43 12.51 -2.10
CA LYS A 56 0.03 12.91 -3.44
C LYS A 56 1.52 13.26 -3.48
N ASP A 57 2.04 13.85 -2.40
CA ASP A 57 3.44 14.27 -2.28
C ASP A 57 4.36 13.15 -1.77
N MET A 58 3.80 11.96 -1.48
CA MET A 58 4.57 10.82 -1.00
C MET A 58 5.06 9.96 -2.16
N ARG A 59 6.25 9.36 -1.99
CA ARG A 59 6.82 8.41 -2.97
C ARG A 59 5.89 7.22 -3.27
N TYR A 60 5.09 6.79 -2.30
CA TYR A 60 4.19 5.64 -2.44
C TYR A 60 2.75 6.04 -2.10
N HIS A 61 1.89 5.88 -3.10
CA HIS A 61 0.44 6.16 -3.03
C HIS A 61 -0.37 5.08 -2.31
N MET A 62 0.27 4.00 -1.85
CA MET A 62 -0.37 2.93 -1.08
C MET A 62 0.57 2.42 0.01
N ILE A 63 0.02 2.15 1.19
CA ILE A 63 0.64 1.35 2.23
C ILE A 63 -0.13 0.03 2.34
N VAL A 64 0.59 -1.07 2.16
CA VAL A 64 0.15 -2.43 2.47
C VAL A 64 0.49 -2.71 3.94
N GLY A 65 -0.52 -3.01 4.74
CA GLY A 65 -0.38 -3.23 6.18
C GLY A 65 -0.36 -4.70 6.55
N MET A 66 -0.46 -4.95 7.85
CA MET A 66 -0.52 -6.31 8.40
C MET A 66 -1.83 -7.04 8.10
N ASP A 67 -2.88 -6.30 7.74
CA ASP A 67 -4.15 -6.81 7.22
C ASP A 67 -3.95 -7.73 6.00
N ILE A 68 -3.03 -7.37 5.12
CA ILE A 68 -2.62 -8.22 3.99
C ILE A 68 -1.46 -9.13 4.42
N LEU A 69 -0.43 -8.58 5.07
CA LEU A 69 0.84 -9.30 5.22
C LEU A 69 0.74 -10.56 6.09
N ARG A 70 -0.08 -10.57 7.15
CA ARG A 70 -0.15 -11.70 8.11
C ARG A 70 -0.47 -13.04 7.43
N ASP A 71 -1.41 -13.04 6.50
CA ASP A 71 -1.89 -14.26 5.85
C ASP A 71 -1.38 -14.40 4.40
N SER A 72 -0.52 -13.48 3.98
CA SER A 72 0.03 -13.44 2.63
C SER A 72 1.20 -14.38 2.38
N GLY A 73 1.87 -14.92 3.41
CA GLY A 73 3.11 -15.68 3.21
C GLY A 73 4.24 -14.91 2.48
N PHE A 74 4.13 -13.58 2.34
CA PHE A 74 5.19 -12.75 1.78
C PHE A 74 6.31 -12.55 2.80
N LEU A 75 7.55 -12.67 2.33
CA LEU A 75 8.72 -12.22 3.08
C LEU A 75 8.98 -10.74 2.76
N VAL A 76 8.96 -9.90 3.79
CA VAL A 76 9.40 -8.51 3.67
C VAL A 76 10.89 -8.45 4.01
N ASP A 77 11.73 -8.22 3.00
CA ASP A 77 13.18 -8.03 3.15
C ASP A 77 13.54 -6.54 2.92
N PRO A 78 13.77 -5.75 3.99
CA PRO A 78 14.10 -4.34 3.87
C PRO A 78 15.42 -4.07 3.12
N SER A 79 16.33 -5.04 3.07
CA SER A 79 17.65 -4.88 2.45
C SER A 79 17.59 -4.78 0.92
N LYS A 80 16.49 -5.22 0.31
CA LYS A 80 16.30 -5.23 -1.15
C LYS A 80 15.80 -3.90 -1.70
N GLY A 81 15.43 -2.95 -0.85
CA GLY A 81 14.91 -1.65 -1.26
C GLY A 81 13.66 -1.77 -2.14
N ASN A 82 13.49 -0.87 -3.11
CA ASN A 82 12.32 -0.81 -3.98
C ASN A 82 12.41 -1.71 -5.22
N GLY A 83 13.33 -2.70 -5.22
CA GLY A 83 13.52 -3.66 -6.31
C GLY A 83 14.14 -3.11 -7.60
N ARG A 84 14.30 -1.79 -7.76
CA ARG A 84 14.80 -1.16 -9.00
C ARG A 84 16.33 -1.18 -9.14
N GLU A 85 17.06 -1.53 -8.08
CA GLU A 85 18.53 -1.47 -8.05
C GLU A 85 19.21 -2.82 -8.38
N ASN A 86 18.46 -3.93 -8.42
CA ASN A 86 19.01 -5.28 -8.48
C ASN A 86 19.04 -5.94 -9.88
N ASP A 87 18.46 -5.33 -10.91
CA ASP A 87 18.48 -5.90 -12.27
C ASP A 87 19.84 -5.71 -13.00
N GLY A 88 20.74 -4.88 -12.47
CA GLY A 88 22.06 -4.62 -13.06
C GLY A 88 23.18 -5.57 -12.64
N LYS A 89 22.93 -6.55 -11.76
CA LYS A 89 23.97 -7.44 -11.21
C LYS A 89 23.67 -8.92 -11.44
N ARG A 90 23.16 -9.29 -12.62
CA ARG A 90 23.36 -10.64 -13.14
C ARG A 90 24.68 -10.64 -13.91
N ALA A 91 25.78 -10.82 -13.16
CA ALA A 91 27.09 -11.03 -13.75
C ALA A 91 27.03 -12.24 -14.69
N HIS A 92 27.43 -12.04 -15.94
CA HIS A 92 27.71 -13.12 -16.87
C HIS A 92 28.70 -14.10 -16.22
N PRO A 93 28.44 -15.42 -16.23
CA PRO A 93 29.52 -16.36 -16.03
C PRO A 93 30.42 -16.29 -17.27
N ASN A 94 31.68 -15.91 -17.06
CA ASN A 94 32.70 -15.97 -18.12
C ASN A 94 32.93 -17.45 -18.50
N PRO A 95 33.15 -17.76 -19.79
CA PRO A 95 33.42 -19.12 -20.28
C PRO A 95 34.70 -19.73 -19.71
#